data_AF-A0A7X0YKM6-F1
#
_entry.id   AF-A0A7X0YKM6-F1
#
_cell.length_a   1.000
_cell.length_b   1.000
_cell.length_c   1.000
_cell.angle_alpha   90.00
_cell.angle_beta   90.00
_cell.angle_gamma   90.00
#
_symmetry.space_group_name_H-M   'P 1'
#
loop_
_entity.id
_entity.type
_entity.pdbx_description
1 polymer ?
#
loop_
_entity_poly.entity_id
_entity_poly.type
_entity_poly.pdbx_seq_one_letter_code
_entity_poly.pdbx_strand_id
1 'polypeptide(L)'
;MKKYADLSITCKTGVSPQDLVDAEQLLGVQLDSQYKELFQLVNAPEFGEWLFYPVKDKRNLRKTFDDIVRNTKSAREFGLPEAFVVIAEDGTGDFLCMMSGQPQVYYQNHEQDSAEVIANDLKAFIERVA
;
A
#
# COMPACT_ATOMS: atom_id res chain seq x y z
N MET A 1 -11.62 -5.38 8.88
CA MET A 1 -10.90 -4.10 8.68
C MET A 1 -11.66 -2.81 8.99
N LYS A 2 -13.00 -2.81 9.10
CA LYS A 2 -13.82 -1.58 9.25
C LYS A 2 -13.34 -0.58 10.31
N LYS A 3 -13.14 -1.02 11.56
CA LYS A 3 -12.60 -0.18 12.65
C LYS A 3 -11.34 0.59 12.24
N TYR A 4 -10.43 -0.07 11.52
CA TYR A 4 -9.15 0.52 11.11
C TYR A 4 -9.30 1.46 9.91
N ALA A 5 -10.24 1.19 9.00
CA ALA A 5 -10.58 2.11 7.93
C ALA A 5 -11.12 3.44 8.49
N ASP A 6 -11.89 3.40 9.57
CA ASP A 6 -12.43 4.59 10.24
C ASP A 6 -11.34 5.43 10.95
N LEU A 7 -10.14 4.89 11.16
CA LEU A 7 -8.98 5.62 11.69
C LEU A 7 -8.21 6.41 10.63
N SER A 8 -8.51 6.18 9.34
CA SER A 8 -7.86 6.93 8.26
C SER A 8 -8.24 8.40 8.33
N ILE A 9 -7.24 9.28 8.17
CA ILE A 9 -7.46 10.74 8.07
C ILE A 9 -8.34 11.07 6.85
N THR A 10 -8.29 10.24 5.81
CA THR A 10 -9.12 10.39 4.63
C THR A 10 -10.32 9.43 4.61
N CYS A 11 -11.41 9.90 4.00
CA CYS A 11 -12.65 9.12 3.80
C CYS A 11 -12.94 8.87 2.32
N LYS A 12 -11.88 8.61 1.52
CA LYS A 12 -12.00 8.37 0.08
C LYS A 12 -12.75 7.04 -0.17
N THR A 13 -13.62 7.01 -1.18
CA THR A 13 -14.39 5.82 -1.52
C THR A 13 -13.47 4.63 -1.85
N GLY A 14 -13.74 3.47 -1.25
CA GLY A 14 -13.02 2.23 -1.54
C GLY A 14 -13.15 1.75 -2.99
N VAL A 15 -12.23 0.87 -3.38
CA VAL A 15 -12.13 0.30 -4.75
C VAL A 15 -12.93 -0.98 -4.91
N SER A 16 -13.19 -1.36 -6.16
CA SER A 16 -13.84 -2.64 -6.44
C SER A 16 -12.87 -3.82 -6.29
N PRO A 17 -13.34 -5.04 -6.01
CA PRO A 17 -12.50 -6.23 -6.01
C PRO A 17 -11.78 -6.46 -7.34
N GLN A 18 -12.40 -6.08 -8.47
CA GLN A 18 -11.79 -6.23 -9.79
C GLN A 18 -10.57 -5.31 -9.95
N ASP A 19 -10.61 -4.09 -9.41
CA ASP A 19 -9.48 -3.16 -9.48
C ASP A 19 -8.25 -3.71 -8.72
N LEU A 20 -8.49 -4.43 -7.61
CA LEU A 20 -7.44 -5.11 -6.85
C LEU A 20 -6.84 -6.28 -7.64
N VAL A 21 -7.68 -7.10 -8.28
CA VAL A 21 -7.23 -8.21 -9.13
C VAL A 21 -6.43 -7.70 -10.32
N ASP A 22 -6.88 -6.61 -10.95
CA ASP A 22 -6.15 -5.99 -12.06
C ASP A 22 -4.77 -5.49 -11.59
N ALA A 23 -4.67 -4.92 -10.39
CA ALA A 23 -3.39 -4.49 -9.81
C ALA A 23 -2.44 -5.66 -9.49
N GLU A 24 -2.96 -6.75 -8.91
CA GLU A 24 -2.22 -8.00 -8.65
C GLU A 24 -1.64 -8.57 -9.96
N GLN A 25 -2.47 -8.65 -11.01
CA GLN A 25 -2.06 -9.14 -12.34
C GLN A 25 -0.98 -8.26 -12.98
N LEU A 26 -1.10 -6.94 -12.86
CA LEU A 26 -0.13 -5.99 -13.43
C LEU A 26 1.23 -6.01 -12.74
N LEU A 27 1.25 -6.39 -11.46
CA LEU A 27 2.46 -6.47 -10.64
C LEU A 27 3.09 -7.86 -10.60
N GLY A 28 2.31 -8.91 -10.92
CA GLY A 28 2.73 -10.30 -10.80
C GLY A 28 2.84 -10.76 -9.35
N VAL A 29 2.03 -10.17 -8.45
CA VAL A 29 2.09 -10.38 -7.00
C VAL A 29 0.70 -10.66 -6.45
N GLN A 30 0.65 -11.20 -5.24
CA GLN A 30 -0.57 -11.34 -4.46
C GLN A 30 -0.59 -10.28 -3.35
N LEU A 31 -1.67 -9.53 -3.23
CA LEU A 31 -1.89 -8.62 -2.11
C LEU A 31 -2.44 -9.40 -0.92
N ASP A 32 -2.03 -9.02 0.29
CA ASP A 32 -2.55 -9.60 1.51
C ASP A 32 -4.07 -9.38 1.65
N SER A 33 -4.72 -10.31 2.33
CA SER A 33 -6.15 -10.28 2.65
C SER A 33 -6.56 -8.99 3.39
N GLN A 34 -5.79 -8.54 4.37
CA GLN A 34 -6.11 -7.35 5.16
C GLN A 34 -5.95 -6.08 4.32
N TYR A 35 -4.93 -6.03 3.46
CA TYR A 35 -4.75 -4.96 2.51
C TYR A 35 -5.96 -4.83 1.57
N LYS A 36 -6.39 -5.96 0.99
CA LYS A 36 -7.57 -5.99 0.10
C LYS A 36 -8.85 -5.58 0.80
N GLU A 37 -9.07 -6.02 2.04
CA GLU A 37 -10.22 -5.60 2.84
C GLU A 37 -10.18 -4.10 3.16
N LEU A 38 -9.01 -3.53 3.47
CA LEU A 38 -8.87 -2.12 3.78
C LEU A 38 -9.21 -1.25 2.55
N PHE A 39 -8.61 -1.57 1.41
CA PHE A 39 -8.77 -0.76 0.18
C PHE A 39 -10.19 -0.82 -0.42
N GLN A 40 -10.94 -1.90 -0.14
CA GLN A 40 -12.37 -1.96 -0.46
C GLN A 40 -13.22 -1.02 0.41
N LEU A 41 -12.74 -0.63 1.58
CA LEU A 41 -13.43 0.29 2.49
C LEU A 41 -13.00 1.74 2.24
N VAL A 42 -11.69 1.98 2.16
CA VAL A 42 -11.10 3.30 1.96
C VAL A 42 -9.91 3.20 0.99
N ASN A 43 -9.96 3.95 -0.11
CA ASN A 43 -8.86 3.98 -1.08
C ASN A 43 -7.86 5.09 -0.71
N ALA A 44 -6.56 4.87 -0.90
CA ALA A 44 -5.50 5.80 -0.47
C ALA A 44 -5.71 6.35 0.96
N PRO A 45 -5.83 5.46 1.96
CA PRO A 45 -5.91 5.86 3.36
C PRO A 45 -4.63 6.58 3.81
N GLU A 46 -4.76 7.38 4.85
CA GLU A 46 -3.63 8.10 5.45
C GLU A 46 -3.65 7.80 6.95
N PHE A 47 -2.52 7.34 7.50
CA PHE A 47 -2.36 7.02 8.92
C PHE A 47 -1.08 7.65 9.45
N GLY A 48 -1.21 8.59 10.40
CA GLY A 48 -0.08 9.38 10.86
C GLY A 48 0.55 10.15 9.70
N GLU A 49 1.85 9.92 9.47
CA GLU A 49 2.61 10.50 8.35
C GLU A 49 2.53 9.68 7.05
N TRP A 50 2.00 8.44 7.11
CA TRP A 50 2.03 7.52 5.99
C TRP A 50 0.86 7.73 5.03
N LEU A 51 1.21 8.07 3.79
CA LEU A 51 0.30 8.26 2.67
C LEU A 51 0.27 6.98 1.83
N PHE A 52 -0.83 6.22 1.91
CA PHE A 52 -0.94 5.00 1.12
C PHE A 52 -1.25 5.31 -0.34
N TYR A 53 -0.53 4.63 -1.24
CA TYR A 53 -0.77 4.76 -2.67
C TYR A 53 -2.17 4.24 -3.02
N PRO A 54 -2.96 4.96 -3.82
CA PRO A 54 -4.26 4.48 -4.27
C PRO A 54 -4.12 3.21 -5.10
N VAL A 55 -5.16 2.39 -5.06
CA VAL A 55 -5.42 1.42 -6.13
C VAL A 55 -6.16 2.13 -7.25
N LYS A 56 -5.79 1.84 -8.49
CA LYS A 56 -6.37 2.47 -9.67
C LYS A 56 -7.85 2.16 -9.78
N ASP A 57 -8.69 3.19 -9.62
CA ASP A 57 -10.13 3.07 -9.71
C ASP A 57 -10.59 3.59 -11.08
N LYS A 58 -11.21 2.72 -11.88
CA LYS A 58 -11.76 3.08 -13.21
C LYS A 58 -12.79 4.21 -13.13
N ARG A 59 -13.44 4.41 -11.98
CA ARG A 59 -14.40 5.51 -11.74
C ARG A 59 -13.70 6.84 -11.46
N ASN A 60 -12.43 6.81 -11.02
CA ASN A 60 -11.69 7.98 -10.52
C ASN A 60 -10.25 8.05 -11.06
N LEU A 61 -10.03 7.69 -12.32
CA LEU A 61 -8.70 7.55 -12.93
C LEU A 61 -7.75 8.74 -12.71
N ARG A 62 -8.26 9.98 -12.74
CA ARG A 62 -7.44 11.19 -12.52
C ARG A 62 -6.90 11.30 -11.09
N LYS A 63 -7.67 10.82 -10.10
CA LYS A 63 -7.31 10.87 -8.67
C LYS A 63 -6.47 9.68 -8.22
N THR A 64 -6.51 8.59 -8.98
CA THR A 64 -5.74 7.36 -8.72
C THR A 64 -4.69 7.12 -9.81
N PHE A 65 -4.15 8.20 -10.37
CA PHE A 65 -3.12 8.10 -11.42
C PHE A 65 -1.78 7.65 -10.84
N ASP A 66 -1.45 8.16 -9.65
CA ASP A 66 -0.26 7.79 -8.92
C ASP A 66 -0.55 6.58 -8.03
N ASP A 67 -0.74 5.42 -8.66
CA ASP A 67 -1.22 4.20 -8.02
C ASP A 67 -0.10 3.29 -7.50
N ILE A 68 -0.50 2.25 -6.77
CA ILE A 68 0.40 1.23 -6.24
C ILE A 68 1.23 0.55 -7.36
N VAL A 69 0.66 0.41 -8.56
CA VAL A 69 1.30 -0.29 -9.68
C VAL A 69 2.45 0.54 -10.21
N ARG A 70 2.21 1.83 -10.46
CA ARG A 70 3.20 2.78 -10.96
C ARG A 70 4.33 2.96 -9.96
N ASN A 71 4.00 3.18 -8.69
CA ASN A 71 5.00 3.40 -7.64
C ASN A 71 5.85 2.14 -7.39
N THR A 72 5.24 0.95 -7.38
CA THR A 72 6.01 -0.30 -7.28
C THR A 72 6.91 -0.52 -8.50
N LYS A 73 6.44 -0.23 -9.71
CA LYS A 73 7.28 -0.34 -10.92
C LYS A 73 8.47 0.61 -10.87
N SER A 74 8.25 1.85 -10.44
CA SER A 74 9.33 2.82 -10.27
C SER A 74 10.34 2.34 -9.23
N ALA A 75 9.89 1.88 -8.07
CA ALA A 75 10.78 1.34 -7.04
C ALA A 75 11.59 0.11 -7.52
N ARG A 76 11.01 -0.73 -8.39
CA ARG A 76 11.74 -1.84 -9.03
C ARG A 76 12.86 -1.36 -9.94
N GLU A 77 12.70 -0.23 -10.64
CA GLU A 77 13.79 0.39 -11.42
C GLU A 77 14.96 0.84 -10.53
N PHE A 78 14.69 1.10 -9.25
CA PHE A 78 15.69 1.44 -8.22
C PHE A 78 16.11 0.24 -7.36
N GLY A 79 15.80 -0.99 -7.78
CA GLY A 79 16.32 -2.21 -7.15
C GLY A 79 15.39 -2.90 -6.16
N LEU A 80 14.13 -2.47 -6.01
CA LEU A 80 13.15 -3.22 -5.22
C LEU A 80 12.94 -4.63 -5.81
N PRO A 81 13.05 -5.72 -5.01
CA PRO A 81 12.87 -7.06 -5.54
C PRO A 81 11.43 -7.30 -6.04
N GLU A 82 11.26 -8.16 -7.05
CA GLU A 82 9.95 -8.41 -7.67
C GLU A 82 8.88 -8.92 -6.71
N ALA A 83 9.31 -9.64 -5.66
CA ALA A 83 8.43 -10.15 -4.62
C ALA A 83 7.81 -9.06 -3.72
N PHE A 84 8.29 -7.82 -3.79
CA PHE A 84 7.78 -6.71 -2.99
C PHE A 84 6.87 -5.77 -3.78
N VAL A 85 5.96 -5.14 -3.03
CA VAL A 85 5.02 -4.12 -3.48
C VAL A 85 5.18 -2.91 -2.56
N VAL A 86 5.33 -1.72 -3.14
CA VAL A 86 5.33 -0.48 -2.36
C VAL A 86 3.88 -0.07 -2.10
N ILE A 87 3.57 0.26 -0.85
CA ILE A 87 2.20 0.51 -0.38
C ILE A 87 1.97 1.93 0.14
N ALA A 88 3.01 2.61 0.65
CA ALA A 88 2.88 3.97 1.18
C ALA A 88 4.22 4.71 1.18
N GLU A 89 4.18 6.04 1.33
CA GLU A 89 5.33 6.93 1.56
C GLU A 89 5.05 7.92 2.70
N ASP A 90 6.09 8.58 3.20
CA ASP A 90 6.01 9.65 4.21
C ASP A 90 6.37 11.04 3.65
N GLY A 91 6.72 11.13 2.37
CA GLY A 91 7.12 12.36 1.69
C GLY A 91 8.59 12.75 1.87
N THR A 92 9.41 11.97 2.58
CA THR A 92 10.88 12.17 2.65
C THR A 92 11.66 11.26 1.69
N GLY A 93 10.95 10.40 0.94
CA GLY A 93 11.53 9.40 0.05
C GLY A 93 11.61 8.00 0.67
N ASP A 94 11.21 7.86 1.92
CA ASP A 94 11.06 6.55 2.55
C ASP A 94 9.70 5.95 2.20
N PHE A 95 9.65 4.63 2.14
CA PHE A 95 8.43 3.94 1.76
C PHE A 95 8.19 2.68 2.56
N LEU A 96 6.91 2.32 2.66
CA LEU A 96 6.48 1.04 3.18
C LEU A 96 6.31 0.06 2.03
N CYS A 97 6.72 -1.18 2.25
CA CYS A 97 6.49 -2.26 1.31
C CYS A 97 5.96 -3.52 2.00
N MET A 98 5.35 -4.39 1.20
CA MET A 98 4.87 -5.71 1.63
C MET A 98 5.40 -6.76 0.67
N MET A 99 5.75 -7.93 1.18
CA MET A 99 6.07 -9.08 0.34
C MET A 99 4.78 -9.73 -0.16
N SER A 100 4.80 -10.21 -1.40
CA SER A 100 3.67 -10.86 -2.08
C SER A 100 3.05 -11.95 -1.20
N GLY A 101 1.76 -11.79 -0.92
CA GLY A 101 0.94 -12.72 -0.14
C GLY A 101 1.23 -12.73 1.36
N GLN A 102 2.12 -11.87 1.85
CA GLN A 102 2.50 -11.81 3.26
C GLN A 102 1.88 -10.61 3.96
N PRO A 103 1.51 -10.74 5.24
CA PRO A 103 0.88 -9.66 5.98
C PRO A 103 1.86 -8.61 6.50
N GLN A 104 3.16 -8.94 6.58
CA GLN A 104 4.17 -8.10 7.21
C GLN A 104 4.35 -6.78 6.47
N VAL A 105 4.51 -5.71 7.26
CA VAL A 105 4.82 -4.38 6.76
C VAL A 105 6.30 -4.11 7.00
N TYR A 106 6.98 -3.78 5.91
CA TYR A 106 8.39 -3.44 5.90
C TYR A 106 8.55 -1.94 5.69
N TYR A 107 9.52 -1.35 6.38
CA TYR A 107 9.99 0.00 6.14
C TYR A 107 11.29 -0.06 5.36
N GLN A 108 11.36 0.69 4.27
CA GLN A 108 12.56 0.85 3.47
C GLN A 108 12.98 2.32 3.52
N ASN A 109 14.15 2.54 4.11
CA ASN A 109 14.80 3.84 4.14
C ASN A 109 15.58 4.06 2.83
N HIS A 110 15.49 5.26 2.25
CA HIS A 110 16.17 5.59 1.00
C HIS A 110 17.71 5.56 1.09
N GLU A 111 18.28 5.59 2.30
CA GLU A 111 19.72 5.51 2.58
C GLU A 111 20.19 4.09 2.92
N GLN A 112 19.29 3.12 3.09
CA GLN A 112 19.61 1.76 3.51
C GLN A 112 19.34 0.71 2.42
N ASP A 113 20.26 -0.24 2.26
CA ASP A 113 20.14 -1.33 1.29
C ASP A 113 19.11 -2.41 1.67
N SER A 114 18.54 -2.39 2.88
CA SER A 114 17.66 -3.47 3.37
C SER A 114 16.43 -2.96 4.11
N ALA A 115 15.28 -3.59 3.85
CA ALA A 115 14.03 -3.26 4.49
C ALA A 115 13.89 -3.94 5.87
N GLU A 116 13.39 -3.19 6.86
CA GLU A 116 13.14 -3.67 8.22
C GLU A 116 11.66 -3.99 8.42
N VAL A 117 11.35 -5.11 9.10
CA VAL A 117 9.98 -5.42 9.50
C VAL A 117 9.56 -4.51 10.64
N ILE A 118 8.57 -3.65 10.42
CA ILE A 118 8.05 -2.71 11.44
C ILE A 118 6.73 -3.17 12.07
N ALA A 119 6.00 -4.07 11.40
CA ALA A 119 4.79 -4.68 11.91
C ALA A 119 4.55 -6.08 11.30
N ASN A 120 3.94 -6.97 12.07
CA ASN A 120 3.61 -8.33 11.62
C ASN A 120 2.42 -8.37 10.66
N ASP A 121 1.53 -7.38 10.75
CA ASP A 121 0.35 -7.24 9.90
C ASP A 121 -0.10 -5.79 9.81
N LEU A 122 -0.99 -5.50 8.87
CA LEU A 122 -1.48 -4.15 8.61
C LEU A 122 -2.29 -3.58 9.78
N LYS A 123 -2.98 -4.39 10.57
CA LYS A 123 -3.71 -3.90 11.76
C LYS A 123 -2.72 -3.46 12.83
N ALA A 124 -1.73 -4.30 13.13
CA ALA A 124 -0.68 -3.97 14.10
C ALA A 124 0.09 -2.71 13.69
N PHE A 125 0.31 -2.50 12.39
CA PHE A 125 0.87 -1.26 11.88
C PHE A 125 -0.05 -0.07 12.18
N ILE A 126 -1.32 -0.13 11.76
CA ILE A 126 -2.29 0.98 11.94
C ILE A 126 -2.46 1.31 13.44
N GLU A 127 -2.55 0.33 14.33
CA GLU A 127 -2.68 0.57 15.77
C GLU A 127 -1.47 1.27 16.40
N ARG A 128 -0.30 1.19 15.76
CA ARG A 128 0.93 1.83 16.21
C ARG A 128 1.03 3.29 15.74
N VAL A 129 0.45 3.64 14.59
CA VAL A 129 0.67 4.93 13.92
C VAL A 129 -0.58 5.83 13.83
N ALA A 130 -1.77 5.27 14.04
CA ALA A 130 -3.04 6.00 13.97
C ALA A 130 -3.46 6.66 15.30
#